data_AF-A0A849H764-F1
#
_entry.id   AF-A0A849H764-F1
#
_cell.length_a   1.000
_cell.length_b   1.000
_cell.length_c   1.000
_cell.angle_alpha   90.00
_cell.angle_beta   90.00
_cell.angle_gamma   90.00
#
_symmetry.space_group_name_H-M   'P 1'
#
loop_
_entity.id
_entity.type
_entity.pdbx_description
1 polymer ?
#
loop_
_entity_poly.entity_id
_entity_poly.type
_entity_poly.pdbx_seq_one_letter_code
_entity_poly.pdbx_strand_id
1 'polypeptide(L)'
;MTPRQKKGKGIGEWSSALFSALLLLLVAVGIVVFGLLLLALSPFILGVAFVRRLRKGWLVRRFRRDYASRGTVAILVYSESPNWKAYFERKVIPDLGDRAEVLNWSKRRDWEKQSTLPIRVYLHHRPKTGSNPYGMVVGPKGPLAHYPFFLAFRDYKHGKPRALEKAFRDFWDGIEKAERAWGQH
;
A
#
# COMPACT_ATOMS: atom_id res chain seq x y z
N MET A 1 -37.01 -10.53 71.42
CA MET A 1 -35.88 -11.36 70.94
C MET A 1 -36.31 -12.10 69.69
N THR A 2 -35.94 -11.59 68.51
CA THR A 2 -36.21 -12.23 67.21
C THR A 2 -35.06 -13.17 66.83
N PRO A 3 -35.34 -14.40 66.38
CA PRO A 3 -34.29 -15.36 66.05
C PRO A 3 -33.54 -14.91 64.79
N ARG A 4 -32.23 -14.77 64.91
CA ARG A 4 -31.31 -14.41 63.82
C ARG A 4 -31.19 -15.62 62.88
N GLN A 5 -31.97 -15.65 61.79
CA GLN A 5 -31.79 -16.63 60.74
C GLN A 5 -30.36 -16.53 60.19
N LYS A 6 -29.53 -17.55 60.45
CA LYS A 6 -28.27 -17.73 59.74
C LYS A 6 -28.62 -18.06 58.29
N LYS A 7 -28.50 -17.06 57.40
CA LYS A 7 -28.49 -17.26 55.95
C LYS A 7 -27.37 -18.25 55.64
N GLY A 8 -27.70 -19.53 55.50
CA GLY A 8 -26.76 -20.53 55.02
C GLY A 8 -26.30 -20.08 53.64
N LYS A 9 -25.00 -19.92 53.44
CA LYS A 9 -24.45 -19.71 52.10
C LYS A 9 -24.91 -20.87 51.25
N GLY A 10 -25.87 -20.61 50.37
CA GLY A 10 -26.51 -21.62 49.56
C GLY A 10 -25.47 -22.26 48.65
N ILE A 11 -25.64 -23.55 48.38
CA ILE A 11 -24.82 -24.38 47.48
C ILE A 11 -24.57 -23.69 46.11
N GLY A 12 -25.43 -22.74 45.70
CA GLY A 12 -25.26 -21.91 44.49
C GLY A 12 -24.13 -20.86 44.51
N GLU A 13 -23.60 -20.44 45.66
CA GLU A 13 -22.44 -19.52 45.70
C GLU A 13 -21.14 -20.22 45.30
N TRP A 14 -21.01 -21.52 45.62
CA TRP A 14 -19.83 -22.30 45.29
C TRP A 14 -19.78 -22.70 43.81
N SER A 15 -20.94 -22.94 43.19
CA SER A 15 -21.01 -23.29 41.77
C SER A 15 -20.63 -22.12 40.84
N SER A 16 -21.00 -20.89 41.18
CA SER A 16 -20.62 -19.70 40.40
C SER A 16 -19.12 -19.41 40.48
N ALA A 17 -18.52 -19.52 41.67
CA ALA A 17 -17.08 -19.34 41.85
C ALA A 17 -16.25 -20.38 41.08
N LEU A 18 -16.65 -21.66 41.12
CA LEU A 18 -15.99 -22.72 40.37
C LEU A 18 -16.14 -22.53 38.86
N PHE A 19 -17.30 -22.10 38.40
CA PHE A 19 -17.54 -21.79 36.99
C PHE A 19 -16.65 -20.64 36.50
N SER A 20 -16.58 -19.53 37.25
CA SER A 20 -15.70 -18.41 36.94
C SER A 20 -14.23 -18.81 36.93
N ALA A 21 -13.78 -19.60 37.90
CA ALA A 21 -12.41 -20.10 37.95
C ALA A 21 -12.07 -20.99 36.75
N LEU A 22 -12.96 -21.91 36.37
CA LEU A 22 -12.81 -22.76 35.20
C LEU A 22 -12.76 -21.93 33.91
N LEU A 23 -13.65 -20.95 33.75
CA LEU A 23 -13.65 -20.05 32.60
C LEU A 23 -12.34 -19.29 32.48
N LEU A 24 -11.82 -18.72 33.58
CA LEU A 24 -10.54 -18.02 33.61
C LEU A 24 -9.38 -18.94 33.24
N LEU A 25 -9.37 -20.18 33.75
CA LEU A 25 -8.36 -21.18 33.40
C LEU A 25 -8.40 -21.51 31.90
N LEU A 26 -9.59 -21.74 31.33
CA LEU A 26 -9.75 -22.03 29.91
C LEU A 26 -9.29 -20.86 29.04
N VAL A 27 -9.60 -19.62 29.44
CA VAL A 27 -9.10 -18.41 28.77
C VAL A 27 -7.58 -18.33 28.84
N ALA A 28 -6.98 -18.58 30.01
CA ALA A 28 -5.53 -18.57 30.18
C ALA A 28 -4.84 -19.64 29.30
N VAL A 29 -5.35 -20.88 29.31
CA VAL A 29 -4.88 -21.96 28.43
C VAL A 29 -5.02 -21.56 26.97
N GLY A 30 -6.15 -20.98 26.58
CA GLY A 30 -6.38 -20.48 25.23
C GLY A 30 -5.36 -19.42 24.80
N ILE A 31 -5.03 -18.46 25.68
CA ILE A 31 -4.01 -17.45 25.43
C ILE A 31 -2.62 -18.09 25.25
N VAL A 32 -2.26 -19.05 26.11
CA VAL A 32 -0.96 -19.76 26.03
C VAL A 32 -0.86 -20.55 24.73
N VAL A 33 -1.88 -21.33 24.39
CA VAL A 33 -1.91 -22.11 23.15
C VAL A 33 -1.84 -21.20 21.92
N PHE A 34 -2.59 -20.09 21.91
CA PHE A 34 -2.54 -19.11 20.84
C PHE A 34 -1.14 -18.47 20.71
N GLY A 35 -0.50 -18.13 21.82
CA GLY A 35 0.87 -17.60 21.85
C GLY A 35 1.89 -18.58 21.26
N LEU A 36 1.81 -19.87 21.64
CA LEU A 36 2.68 -20.92 21.10
C LEU A 36 2.45 -21.13 19.59
N LEU A 37 1.20 -21.07 19.12
CA LEU A 37 0.89 -21.14 17.69
C LEU A 37 1.47 -19.96 16.91
N LEU A 38 1.37 -18.73 17.44
CA LEU A 38 1.99 -17.56 16.82
C LEU A 38 3.51 -17.67 16.79
N LEU A 39 4.13 -18.17 17.86
CA LEU A 39 5.57 -18.38 17.90
C LEU A 39 6.01 -19.43 16.87
N ALA A 40 5.30 -20.55 16.79
CA ALA A 40 5.55 -21.62 15.82
C ALA A 40 5.38 -21.14 14.35
N LEU A 41 4.39 -20.28 14.08
CA LEU A 41 4.14 -19.72 12.74
C LEU A 41 5.03 -18.51 12.41
N SER A 42 5.66 -17.89 13.41
CA SER A 42 6.49 -16.69 13.22
C SER A 42 7.61 -16.84 12.17
N PRO A 43 8.42 -17.93 12.12
CA PRO A 43 9.45 -18.06 11.08
C PRO A 43 8.86 -18.11 9.67
N PHE A 44 7.69 -18.74 9.49
CA PHE A 44 7.01 -18.77 8.20
C PHE A 44 6.51 -17.39 7.78
N ILE A 45 5.85 -16.66 8.70
CA ILE A 45 5.37 -15.29 8.46
C ILE A 45 6.54 -14.35 8.12
N LEU A 46 7.62 -14.43 8.88
CA LEU A 46 8.85 -13.65 8.66
C LEU A 46 9.51 -14.02 7.32
N GLY A 47 9.59 -15.31 6.99
CA GLY A 47 10.12 -15.80 5.72
C GLY A 47 9.35 -15.24 4.53
N VAL A 48 8.02 -15.31 4.57
CA VAL A 48 7.15 -14.73 3.53
C VAL A 48 7.34 -13.21 3.43
N ALA A 49 7.39 -12.50 4.56
CA ALA A 49 7.63 -11.05 4.57
C ALA A 49 9.00 -10.68 3.98
N PHE A 50 10.03 -11.45 4.31
CA PHE A 50 11.40 -11.27 3.81
C PHE A 50 11.48 -11.47 2.30
N VAL A 51 10.95 -12.57 1.77
CA VAL A 51 10.90 -12.84 0.32
C VAL A 51 10.15 -11.75 -0.43
N ARG A 52 9.02 -11.27 0.11
CA ARG A 52 8.26 -10.15 -0.48
C ARG A 52 9.08 -8.86 -0.52
N ARG A 53 9.86 -8.56 0.54
CA ARG A 53 10.74 -7.39 0.59
C ARG A 53 11.86 -7.49 -0.44
N LEU A 54 12.51 -8.67 -0.54
CA LEU A 54 13.54 -8.92 -1.55
C LEU A 54 13.01 -8.75 -2.97
N ARG A 55 11.83 -9.34 -3.26
CA ARG A 55 11.19 -9.24 -4.58
C ARG A 55 10.89 -7.79 -4.96
N LYS A 56 10.35 -6.98 -4.03
CA LYS A 56 10.13 -5.55 -4.25
C LYS A 56 11.42 -4.81 -4.60
N GLY A 57 12.47 -4.99 -3.80
CA GLY A 57 13.77 -4.36 -4.03
C GLY A 57 14.40 -4.79 -5.37
N TRP A 58 14.29 -6.07 -5.71
CA TRP A 58 14.79 -6.60 -6.97
C TRP A 58 14.09 -5.99 -8.19
N LEU A 59 12.75 -5.86 -8.16
CA LEU A 59 11.99 -5.21 -9.24
C LEU A 59 12.43 -3.76 -9.47
N VAL A 60 12.62 -3.00 -8.39
CA VAL A 60 13.09 -1.60 -8.49
C VAL A 60 14.51 -1.53 -9.04
N ARG A 61 15.43 -2.38 -8.56
CA ARG A 61 16.80 -2.44 -9.10
C ARG A 61 16.80 -2.77 -10.59
N ARG A 62 15.97 -3.71 -11.01
CA ARG A 62 15.83 -4.07 -12.42
C ARG A 62 15.28 -2.90 -13.24
N PHE A 63 14.25 -2.21 -12.74
CA PHE A 63 13.70 -1.03 -13.42
C PHE A 63 14.75 0.06 -13.57
N ARG A 64 15.52 0.33 -12.52
CA ARG A 64 16.64 1.30 -12.57
C ARG A 64 17.63 0.99 -13.68
N ARG A 65 18.03 -0.28 -13.78
CA ARG A 65 19.01 -0.74 -14.77
C ARG A 65 18.45 -0.71 -16.19
N ASP A 66 17.22 -1.19 -16.38
CA ASP A 66 16.65 -1.45 -17.71
C ASP A 66 15.95 -0.21 -18.30
N TYR A 67 15.45 0.72 -17.46
CA TYR A 67 14.65 1.89 -17.86
C TYR A 67 15.28 3.21 -17.40
N ALA A 68 15.49 3.38 -16.09
CA ALA A 68 15.90 4.69 -15.54
C ALA A 68 17.28 5.14 -16.03
N SER A 69 18.18 4.21 -16.33
CA SER A 69 19.48 4.49 -16.97
C SER A 69 19.35 5.10 -18.38
N ARG A 70 18.18 5.00 -19.02
CA ARG A 70 17.89 5.43 -20.40
C ARG A 70 16.97 6.66 -20.50
N GLY A 71 16.66 7.32 -19.38
CA GLY A 71 15.75 8.48 -19.35
C GLY A 71 14.40 8.20 -18.70
N THR A 72 13.98 6.94 -18.65
CA THR A 72 12.64 6.59 -18.17
C THR A 72 12.61 6.40 -16.65
N VAL A 73 12.47 7.52 -15.93
CA VAL A 73 12.57 7.57 -14.47
C VAL A 73 11.23 7.46 -13.74
N ALA A 74 10.11 7.48 -14.45
CA ALA A 74 8.78 7.44 -13.83
C ALA A 74 7.86 6.36 -14.40
N ILE A 75 6.84 6.02 -13.62
CA ILE A 75 5.70 5.22 -14.05
C ILE A 75 4.45 6.03 -13.70
N LEU A 76 3.67 6.39 -14.71
CA LEU A 76 2.38 7.04 -14.55
C LEU A 76 1.27 6.01 -14.77
N VAL A 77 0.32 5.93 -13.85
CA VAL A 77 -0.87 5.09 -13.97
C VAL A 77 -2.11 5.96 -13.97
N TYR A 78 -2.93 5.83 -15.00
CA TYR A 78 -4.23 6.50 -15.08
C TYR A 78 -5.32 5.52 -15.51
N SER A 79 -6.57 5.99 -15.60
CA SER A 79 -7.69 5.19 -16.09
C SER A 79 -8.55 6.01 -17.06
N GLU A 80 -9.39 5.34 -17.83
CA GLU A 80 -10.33 5.96 -18.77
C GLU A 80 -11.56 6.61 -18.10
N SER A 81 -11.37 7.18 -16.90
CA SER A 81 -12.43 7.94 -16.24
C SER A 81 -12.64 9.27 -16.95
N PRO A 82 -13.90 9.68 -17.23
CA PRO A 82 -14.19 10.98 -17.85
C PRO A 82 -13.68 12.17 -17.01
N ASN A 83 -13.41 11.92 -15.73
CA ASN A 83 -12.97 12.91 -14.75
C ASN A 83 -11.57 13.46 -15.01
N TRP A 84 -10.67 12.65 -15.58
CA TRP A 84 -9.26 13.00 -15.74
C TRP A 84 -8.64 12.50 -17.04
N LYS A 85 -9.26 11.55 -17.75
CA LYS A 85 -8.74 10.99 -19.01
C LYS A 85 -8.27 12.09 -19.96
N ALA A 86 -9.17 13.03 -20.24
CA ALA A 86 -8.91 14.11 -21.19
C ALA A 86 -7.85 15.12 -20.69
N TYR A 87 -7.63 15.21 -19.37
CA TYR A 87 -6.54 16.01 -18.81
C TYR A 87 -5.19 15.31 -19.00
N PHE A 88 -5.12 14.01 -18.71
CA PHE A 88 -3.89 13.24 -18.89
C PHE A 88 -3.49 13.13 -20.36
N GLU A 89 -4.42 12.79 -21.25
CA GLU A 89 -4.13 12.57 -22.67
C GLU A 89 -3.72 13.86 -23.40
N ARG A 90 -4.22 15.02 -22.98
CA ARG A 90 -3.92 16.30 -23.66
C ARG A 90 -2.79 17.10 -23.04
N LYS A 91 -2.51 16.93 -21.74
CA LYS A 91 -1.52 17.73 -21.02
C LYS A 91 -0.38 16.86 -20.50
N VAL A 92 -0.70 15.93 -19.62
CA VAL A 92 0.34 15.23 -18.83
C VAL A 92 1.15 14.24 -19.67
N ILE A 93 0.49 13.41 -20.48
CA ILE A 93 1.16 12.34 -21.24
C ILE A 93 2.08 12.92 -22.32
N PRO A 94 1.65 13.90 -23.14
CA PRO A 94 2.57 14.56 -24.09
C PRO A 94 3.78 15.18 -23.40
N ASP A 95 3.58 15.87 -22.28
CA ASP A 95 4.66 16.51 -21.53
C ASP A 95 5.64 15.49 -20.92
N LEU A 96 5.17 14.30 -20.52
CA LEU A 96 6.05 13.25 -19.99
C LEU A 96 7.05 12.76 -21.05
N GLY A 97 6.61 12.60 -22.30
CA GLY A 97 7.42 11.98 -23.36
C GLY A 97 7.98 10.62 -22.91
N ASP A 98 9.26 10.38 -23.21
CA ASP A 98 9.96 9.12 -22.89
C ASP A 98 10.43 9.02 -21.41
N ARG A 99 10.19 10.06 -20.62
CA ARG A 99 10.60 10.13 -19.20
C ARG A 99 9.78 9.20 -18.31
N ALA A 100 8.65 8.70 -18.80
CA ALA A 100 7.77 7.85 -18.02
C ALA A 100 7.07 6.75 -18.82
N GLU A 101 6.94 5.59 -18.19
CA GLU A 101 6.07 4.53 -18.65
C GLU A 101 4.62 4.83 -18.27
N VAL A 102 3.73 4.93 -19.25
CA VAL A 102 2.31 5.25 -19.03
C VAL A 102 1.49 3.97 -19.07
N LEU A 103 0.83 3.66 -17.96
CA LEU A 103 -0.02 2.49 -17.78
C LEU A 103 -1.50 2.90 -17.66
N ASN A 104 -2.35 2.30 -18.49
CA ASN A 104 -3.80 2.49 -18.42
C ASN A 104 -4.45 1.36 -17.60
N TRP A 105 -4.92 1.68 -16.40
CA TRP A 105 -5.57 0.77 -15.46
C TRP A 105 -6.90 0.20 -15.96
N SER A 106 -7.60 0.88 -16.88
CA SER A 106 -8.80 0.31 -17.51
C SER A 106 -8.45 -0.94 -18.33
N LYS A 107 -7.21 -1.02 -18.86
CA LYS A 107 -6.68 -2.16 -19.61
C LYS A 107 -5.97 -3.21 -18.73
N ARG A 108 -6.16 -3.17 -17.40
CA ARG A 108 -5.44 -4.07 -16.47
C ARG A 108 -5.68 -5.57 -16.69
N ARG A 109 -6.78 -5.96 -17.35
CA ARG A 109 -7.04 -7.38 -17.67
C ARG A 109 -5.98 -7.94 -18.61
N ASP A 110 -5.38 -7.10 -19.45
CA ASP A 110 -4.35 -7.50 -20.41
C ASP A 110 -2.95 -7.51 -19.77
N TRP A 111 -2.79 -6.87 -18.61
CA TRP A 111 -1.49 -6.77 -17.92
C TRP A 111 -0.95 -8.11 -17.45
N GLU A 112 -1.83 -9.06 -17.12
CA GLU A 112 -1.43 -10.42 -16.73
C GLU A 112 -0.70 -11.13 -17.87
N LYS A 113 -1.15 -10.91 -19.11
CA LYS A 113 -0.54 -11.49 -20.31
C LYS A 113 0.77 -10.79 -20.68
N GLN A 114 0.83 -9.46 -20.54
CA GLN A 114 2.01 -8.67 -20.93
C GLN A 114 3.14 -8.74 -19.90
N SER A 115 2.80 -8.71 -18.60
CA SER A 115 3.73 -8.83 -17.47
C SER A 115 5.02 -7.99 -17.59
N THR A 116 4.91 -6.80 -18.16
CA THR A 116 6.07 -5.92 -18.36
C THR A 116 6.67 -5.50 -17.02
N LEU A 117 7.93 -5.08 -17.04
CA LEU A 117 8.60 -4.65 -15.80
C LEU A 117 7.90 -3.45 -15.13
N PRO A 118 7.48 -2.38 -15.84
CA PRO A 118 6.74 -1.26 -15.24
C PRO A 118 5.45 -1.72 -14.55
N ILE A 119 4.68 -2.60 -15.19
CA ILE A 119 3.48 -3.21 -14.61
C ILE A 119 3.82 -3.94 -13.31
N ARG A 120 4.83 -4.80 -13.32
CA ARG A 120 5.23 -5.56 -12.13
C ARG A 120 5.71 -4.66 -10.99
N VAL A 121 6.49 -3.63 -11.29
CA VAL A 121 6.93 -2.63 -10.31
C VAL A 121 5.72 -1.97 -9.67
N TYR A 122 4.78 -1.49 -10.48
CA TYR A 122 3.54 -0.86 -10.00
C TYR A 122 2.70 -1.81 -9.15
N LEU A 123 2.40 -3.02 -9.61
CA LEU A 123 1.57 -3.96 -8.85
C LEU A 123 2.17 -4.30 -7.47
N HIS A 124 3.50 -4.31 -7.34
CA HIS A 124 4.17 -4.60 -6.07
C HIS A 124 4.34 -3.38 -5.14
N HIS A 125 4.32 -2.17 -5.69
CA HIS A 125 4.56 -0.93 -4.92
C HIS A 125 3.34 -0.01 -4.81
N ARG A 126 2.24 -0.32 -5.51
CA ARG A 126 1.01 0.47 -5.42
C ARG A 126 0.48 0.50 -3.97
N PRO A 127 -0.11 1.61 -3.53
CA PRO A 127 -0.78 1.69 -2.25
C PRO A 127 -1.99 0.75 -2.23
N LYS A 128 -2.31 0.20 -1.06
CA LYS A 128 -3.46 -0.72 -0.89
C LYS A 128 -4.80 -0.04 -1.19
N THR A 129 -4.87 1.28 -1.02
CA THR A 129 -6.07 2.10 -1.19
C THR A 129 -6.32 2.56 -2.64
N GLY A 130 -5.48 2.13 -3.59
CA GLY A 130 -5.86 1.93 -4.99
C GLY A 130 -6.49 3.10 -5.76
N SER A 131 -6.08 4.34 -5.49
CA SER A 131 -6.70 5.50 -6.12
C SER A 131 -5.90 5.95 -7.35
N ASN A 132 -6.37 5.56 -8.56
CA ASN A 132 -5.88 6.15 -9.81
C ASN A 132 -6.55 7.51 -10.02
N PRO A 133 -5.85 8.51 -10.58
CA PRO A 133 -4.51 8.43 -11.16
C PRO A 133 -3.38 8.44 -10.11
N TYR A 134 -2.23 7.89 -10.48
CA TYR A 134 -1.09 7.65 -9.59
C TYR A 134 0.25 7.74 -10.32
N GLY A 135 1.22 8.45 -9.75
CA GLY A 135 2.60 8.53 -10.25
C GLY A 135 3.59 7.84 -9.31
N MET A 136 4.64 7.25 -9.87
CA MET A 136 5.82 6.80 -9.15
C MET A 136 7.07 7.32 -9.82
N VAL A 137 8.04 7.78 -9.03
CA VAL A 137 9.35 8.20 -9.54
C VAL A 137 10.44 7.33 -8.94
N VAL A 138 11.38 6.90 -9.80
CA VAL A 138 12.49 6.00 -9.50
C VAL A 138 13.82 6.75 -9.53
N GLY A 139 14.23 7.27 -8.38
CA GLY A 139 15.59 7.79 -8.23
C GLY A 139 16.66 6.67 -8.25
N PRO A 140 17.95 7.02 -8.40
CA PRO A 140 19.05 6.05 -8.48
C PRO A 140 19.25 5.24 -7.20
N LYS A 141 18.92 5.84 -6.04
CA LYS A 141 19.01 5.23 -4.72
C LYS A 141 17.73 5.50 -3.93
N GLY A 142 17.53 4.75 -2.85
CA GLY A 142 16.41 4.95 -1.93
C GLY A 142 15.08 4.31 -2.34
N PRO A 143 13.97 4.64 -1.65
CA PRO A 143 12.63 4.15 -1.97
C PRO A 143 12.05 4.83 -3.21
N LEU A 144 11.00 4.24 -3.77
CA LEU A 144 10.17 4.89 -4.80
C LEU A 144 9.43 6.08 -4.18
N ALA A 145 9.42 7.21 -4.87
CA ALA A 145 8.54 8.32 -4.53
C ALA A 145 7.15 8.07 -5.12
N HIS A 146 6.11 8.50 -4.41
CA HIS A 146 4.72 8.13 -4.67
C HIS A 146 3.85 9.38 -4.72
N TYR A 147 3.09 9.54 -5.80
CA TYR A 147 2.33 10.75 -6.10
C TYR A 147 0.87 10.40 -6.41
N PRO A 148 -0.02 10.35 -5.40
CA PRO A 148 -1.44 10.08 -5.62
C PRO A 148 -2.15 11.33 -6.16
N PHE A 149 -2.86 11.20 -7.27
CA PHE A 149 -3.60 12.32 -7.88
C PHE A 149 -5.09 12.27 -7.62
N PHE A 150 -5.65 11.15 -7.17
CA PHE A 150 -7.10 10.96 -7.03
C PHE A 150 -7.78 12.04 -6.17
N LEU A 151 -7.27 12.29 -4.95
CA LEU A 151 -7.83 13.31 -4.06
C LEU A 151 -7.69 14.71 -4.66
N ALA A 152 -6.57 14.98 -5.33
CA ALA A 152 -6.34 16.25 -6.00
C ALA A 152 -7.33 16.48 -7.15
N PHE A 153 -7.66 15.46 -7.94
CA PHE A 153 -8.70 15.53 -8.97
C PHE A 153 -10.11 15.67 -8.39
N ARG A 154 -10.39 15.01 -7.26
CA ARG A 154 -11.66 15.21 -6.55
C ARG A 154 -11.81 16.67 -6.14
N ASP A 155 -10.78 17.26 -5.55
CA ASP A 155 -10.82 18.64 -5.08
C ASP A 155 -10.86 19.64 -6.26
N TYR A 156 -10.14 19.34 -7.36
CA TYR A 156 -10.21 20.10 -8.62
C TYR A 156 -11.64 20.20 -9.16
N LYS A 157 -12.40 19.11 -9.14
CA LYS A 157 -13.82 19.11 -9.55
C LYS A 157 -14.72 19.97 -8.68
N HIS A 158 -14.32 20.24 -7.45
CA HIS A 158 -15.02 21.14 -6.53
C HIS A 158 -14.44 22.57 -6.57
N GLY A 159 -13.76 22.93 -7.67
CA GLY A 159 -13.24 24.28 -7.89
C GLY A 159 -11.98 24.62 -7.08
N LYS A 160 -11.23 23.61 -6.59
CA LYS A 160 -10.00 23.80 -5.81
C LYS A 160 -8.76 23.39 -6.62
N PRO A 161 -8.30 24.21 -7.59
CA PRO A 161 -7.25 23.80 -8.53
C PRO A 161 -5.87 23.64 -7.87
N ARG A 162 -5.61 24.38 -6.79
CA ARG A 162 -4.31 24.39 -6.09
C ARG A 162 -3.84 23.00 -5.66
N ALA A 163 -4.74 22.11 -5.26
CA ALA A 163 -4.38 20.75 -4.86
C ALA A 163 -3.82 19.94 -6.03
N LEU A 164 -4.42 20.09 -7.22
CA LEU A 164 -3.98 19.43 -8.45
C LEU A 164 -2.66 20.00 -8.96
N GLU A 165 -2.54 21.33 -8.98
CA GLU A 165 -1.31 22.02 -9.37
C GLU A 165 -0.14 21.63 -8.47
N LYS A 166 -0.35 21.59 -7.15
CA LYS A 166 0.67 21.14 -6.21
C LYS A 166 1.05 19.68 -6.45
N ALA A 167 0.07 18.79 -6.62
CA ALA A 167 0.34 17.37 -6.84
C ALA A 167 1.19 17.13 -8.10
N PHE A 168 0.89 17.85 -9.19
CA PHE A 168 1.72 17.78 -10.41
C PHE A 168 3.08 18.42 -10.23
N ARG A 169 3.19 19.58 -9.58
CA ARG A 169 4.48 20.19 -9.26
C ARG A 169 5.38 19.23 -8.50
N ASP A 170 4.88 18.63 -7.42
CA ASP A 170 5.64 17.67 -6.61
C ASP A 170 6.10 16.47 -7.48
N PHE A 171 5.25 16.00 -8.40
CA PHE A 171 5.58 14.90 -9.31
C PHE A 171 6.68 15.27 -10.32
N TRP A 172 6.57 16.45 -10.93
CA TRP A 172 7.56 16.96 -11.88
C TRP A 172 8.90 17.25 -11.22
N ASP A 173 8.90 17.92 -10.06
CA ASP A 173 10.11 18.13 -9.24
C ASP A 173 10.78 16.79 -8.91
N GLY A 174 9.96 15.76 -8.64
CA GLY A 174 10.41 14.39 -8.44
C GLY A 174 11.14 13.81 -9.64
N ILE A 175 10.55 13.94 -10.84
CA ILE A 175 11.14 13.50 -12.11
C ILE A 175 12.46 14.21 -12.37
N GLU A 176 12.46 15.55 -12.34
CA GLU A 176 13.65 16.36 -12.60
C GLU A 176 14.79 16.06 -11.62
N LYS A 177 14.45 15.83 -10.35
CA LYS A 177 15.43 15.41 -9.34
C LYS A 177 16.00 14.03 -9.66
N ALA A 178 15.17 13.10 -10.14
CA ALA A 178 15.64 11.77 -10.52
C ALA A 178 16.55 11.83 -11.75
N GLU A 179 16.17 12.56 -12.80
CA GLU A 179 16.96 12.75 -14.03
C GLU A 179 18.33 13.36 -13.73
N ARG A 180 18.37 14.46 -12.96
CA ARG A 180 19.63 15.06 -12.49
C ARG A 180 20.49 14.06 -11.72
N ALA A 181 19.88 13.24 -10.88
CA ALA A 181 20.61 12.23 -10.12
C ALA A 181 21.10 11.05 -10.98
N TRP A 182 20.51 10.83 -12.15
CA TRP A 182 20.96 9.88 -13.17
C TRP A 182 21.95 10.48 -14.18
N GLY A 183 22.20 11.79 -14.13
CA GLY A 183 23.08 12.49 -15.07
C GLY A 183 22.45 12.69 -16.46
N GLN A 184 21.12 12.74 -16.53
CA GLN A 184 20.36 12.96 -17.76
C GLN A 184 20.00 14.44 -17.86
N HIS A 185 20.41 15.08 -18.96
CA HIS A 185 20.14 16.47 -19.31
C HIS A 185 19.66 16.56 -20.76
#